data_AF-A0A413FBB7-F1
#
_entry.id   AF-A0A413FBB7-F1
#
_cell.length_a   1.000
_cell.length_b   1.000
_cell.length_c   1.000
_cell.angle_alpha   90.00
_cell.angle_beta   90.00
_cell.angle_gamma   90.00
#
_symmetry.space_group_name_H-M   'P 1'
#
loop_
_entity.id
_entity.type
_entity.pdbx_description
1 polymer ?
#
loop_
_entity_poly.entity_id
_entity_poly.type
_entity_poly.pdbx_seq_one_letter_code
_entity_poly.pdbx_strand_id
1 'polypeptide(L)'
;MKQLQVAKTCNGCGACIFKSPYFVEDAEGNAVPVAGKAVAPEDLAALKRIAEECPQKAIRIVETSSGVKPGKEGLQELLKKLEERKQTLKIPKADPVKLKFKAGDYEIPVPFCAKQYSNDYSSESQAKSAARAEFENLCYLPSAYRPMLKKVFVEYKVKKLRPYYTYEEAEGNFYYQFNQSTERFLREIYGQAREAGGAAFKLPESWCRFDVRPGDGDFETKLVKNFDDYSTGSGIIADFKSRGEYTSLRWYVDQMDFDYDEVYAGEGMFGRTKYKNQWHFSGFEAAAKEFVNDLKSSMDSVSDDITNNACGVVNCALDNFERKVKDALAQKAAEFKKYL
;
A
#
# COMPACT_ATOMS: atom_id res chain seq x y z
N MET A 1 -22.21 34.67 -1.11
CA MET A 1 -21.80 33.83 0.04
C MET A 1 -20.76 34.54 0.91
N LYS A 2 -20.72 34.23 2.22
CA LYS A 2 -19.63 34.66 3.10
C LYS A 2 -18.76 33.46 3.45
N GLN A 3 -17.45 33.63 3.45
CA GLN A 3 -16.49 32.58 3.80
C GLN A 3 -15.51 33.10 4.85
N LEU A 4 -14.93 32.16 5.60
CA LEU A 4 -13.86 32.47 6.54
C LEU A 4 -12.52 32.29 5.86
N GLN A 5 -11.59 33.17 6.20
CA GLN A 5 -10.17 33.03 5.89
C GLN A 5 -9.39 33.16 7.20
N VAL A 6 -8.35 32.34 7.36
CA VAL A 6 -7.38 32.49 8.44
C VAL A 6 -6.03 32.82 7.84
N ALA A 7 -5.42 33.92 8.28
CA ALA A 7 -4.12 34.38 7.83
C ALA A 7 -2.99 33.53 8.43
N LYS A 8 -1.83 33.53 7.76
CA LYS A 8 -0.60 32.86 8.23
C LYS A 8 -0.05 33.40 9.56
N THR A 9 -0.56 34.52 10.05
CA THR A 9 -0.24 35.06 11.38
C THR A 9 -0.93 34.30 12.52
N CYS A 10 -1.73 33.27 12.22
CA CYS A 10 -2.27 32.37 13.22
C CYS A 10 -1.11 31.73 14.04
N ASN A 11 -1.32 31.61 15.35
CA ASN A 11 -0.34 31.10 16.29
C ASN A 11 -0.84 29.84 17.03
N GLY A 12 -1.87 29.17 16.49
CA GLY A 12 -2.37 27.90 17.03
C GLY A 12 -3.01 27.93 18.43
N CYS A 13 -3.55 29.06 18.90
CA CYS A 13 -4.12 29.11 20.27
C CYS A 13 -5.42 28.28 20.49
N GLY A 14 -6.00 27.66 19.45
CA GLY A 14 -7.14 26.74 19.53
C GLY A 14 -8.51 27.35 19.90
N ALA A 15 -8.57 28.59 20.39
CA ALA A 15 -9.81 29.17 20.95
C ALA A 15 -10.99 29.23 19.96
N CYS A 16 -10.73 29.45 18.67
CA CYS A 16 -11.76 29.51 17.64
C CYS A 16 -12.32 28.13 17.27
N ILE A 17 -11.49 27.08 17.32
CA ILE A 17 -11.88 25.70 17.03
C ILE A 17 -12.88 25.20 18.09
N PHE A 18 -12.60 25.48 19.37
CA PHE A 18 -13.50 25.10 20.45
C PHE A 18 -14.85 25.84 20.40
N LYS A 19 -14.84 27.10 19.94
CA LYS A 19 -16.02 27.98 19.96
C LYS A 19 -16.91 27.84 18.72
N SER A 20 -16.43 27.23 17.64
CA SER A 20 -17.19 27.23 16.38
C SER A 20 -16.85 26.04 15.47
N PRO A 21 -17.87 25.35 14.91
CA PRO A 21 -17.70 24.24 13.98
C PRO A 21 -17.27 24.69 12.56
N TYR A 22 -16.80 25.92 12.43
CA TYR A 22 -16.28 26.50 11.19
C TYR A 22 -14.76 26.44 11.10
N PHE A 23 -14.08 26.05 12.18
CA PHE A 23 -12.63 25.92 12.22
C PHE A 23 -12.24 24.48 12.55
N VAL A 24 -11.13 24.03 11.97
CA VAL A 24 -10.44 22.78 12.30
C VAL A 24 -8.96 23.08 12.47
N GLU A 25 -8.24 22.17 13.12
CA GLU A 25 -6.80 22.25 13.27
C GLU A 25 -6.09 21.65 12.05
N ASP A 26 -5.04 22.30 11.56
CA ASP A 26 -4.12 21.72 10.57
C ASP A 26 -2.98 20.92 11.23
N ALA A 27 -2.12 20.30 10.43
CA ALA A 27 -1.02 19.48 10.90
C ALA A 27 0.03 20.28 11.69
N GLU A 28 0.11 21.60 11.49
CA GLU A 28 1.01 22.49 12.23
C GLU A 28 0.37 23.07 13.51
N GLY A 29 -0.85 22.66 13.87
CA GLY A 29 -1.56 23.12 15.05
C GLY A 29 -2.27 24.47 14.87
N ASN A 30 -2.34 25.00 13.66
CA ASN A 30 -3.03 26.26 13.37
C ASN A 30 -4.50 26.03 13.07
N ALA A 31 -5.32 27.05 13.36
CA ALA A 31 -6.71 27.04 12.97
C ALA A 31 -6.86 27.35 11.48
N VAL A 32 -7.58 26.50 10.76
CA VAL A 32 -7.99 26.72 9.37
C VAL A 32 -9.51 26.64 9.23
N PRO A 33 -10.13 27.41 8.32
CA PRO A 33 -11.55 27.26 8.04
C PRO A 33 -11.86 25.86 7.52
N VAL A 34 -13.03 25.32 7.89
CA VAL A 34 -13.56 24.11 7.26
C VAL A 34 -13.73 24.39 5.77
N ALA A 35 -12.93 23.70 4.94
CA ALA A 35 -12.89 23.94 3.51
C ALA A 35 -14.28 23.79 2.86
N GLY A 36 -14.68 24.77 2.06
CA GLY A 36 -15.98 24.80 1.37
C GLY A 36 -17.18 25.19 2.25
N LYS A 37 -17.01 25.39 3.56
CA LYS A 37 -18.11 25.78 4.46
C LYS A 37 -18.40 27.28 4.36
N ALA A 38 -19.59 27.63 3.86
CA ALA A 38 -20.10 29.00 3.82
C ALA A 38 -20.67 29.42 5.19
N VAL A 39 -20.46 30.67 5.58
CA VAL A 39 -20.99 31.28 6.80
C VAL A 39 -22.51 31.47 6.68
N ALA A 40 -23.25 30.80 7.55
CA ALA A 40 -24.69 30.98 7.66
C ALA A 40 -25.03 32.37 8.26
N PRO A 41 -26.11 33.04 7.82
CA PRO A 41 -26.53 34.33 8.37
C PRO A 41 -26.69 34.33 9.89
N GLU A 42 -27.25 33.26 10.45
CA GLU A 42 -27.46 33.03 11.88
C GLU A 42 -26.15 32.98 12.68
N ASP A 43 -25.07 32.48 12.08
CA ASP A 43 -23.76 32.32 12.73
C ASP A 43 -22.88 33.58 12.61
N LEU A 44 -23.27 34.54 11.77
CA LEU A 44 -22.43 35.68 11.41
C LEU A 44 -22.03 36.53 12.62
N ALA A 45 -22.96 36.77 13.55
CA ALA A 45 -22.68 37.56 14.75
C ALA A 45 -21.68 36.85 15.67
N ALA A 46 -21.82 35.54 15.86
CA ALA A 46 -20.90 34.74 16.67
C ALA A 46 -19.49 34.70 16.03
N LEU A 47 -19.42 34.50 14.71
CA LEU A 47 -18.15 34.47 13.99
C LEU A 47 -17.41 35.81 13.98
N LYS A 48 -18.14 36.94 13.93
CA LYS A 48 -17.55 38.27 14.09
C LYS A 48 -16.91 38.44 15.47
N ARG A 49 -17.59 38.00 16.54
CA ARG A 49 -17.02 38.01 17.90
C ARG A 49 -15.77 37.15 18.01
N ILE A 50 -15.79 35.94 17.44
CA ILE A 50 -14.62 35.05 17.41
C ILE A 50 -13.44 35.70 16.67
N ALA A 51 -13.71 36.40 15.55
CA ALA A 51 -12.68 37.12 14.82
C ALA A 51 -12.11 38.32 15.62
N GLU A 52 -12.95 39.02 16.38
CA GLU A 52 -12.56 40.11 17.27
C GLU A 52 -11.72 39.61 18.46
N GLU A 53 -12.05 38.44 19.01
CA GLU A 53 -11.32 37.82 20.14
C GLU A 53 -10.01 37.17 19.72
N CYS A 54 -9.77 36.97 18.41
CA CYS A 54 -8.52 36.40 17.90
C CYS A 54 -7.34 37.32 18.25
N PRO A 55 -6.37 36.89 19.09
CA PRO A 55 -5.25 37.75 19.51
C PRO A 55 -4.40 38.24 18.34
N GLN A 56 -4.25 37.40 17.32
CA GLN A 56 -3.48 37.69 16.11
C GLN A 56 -4.30 38.39 15.01
N LYS A 57 -5.60 38.63 15.24
CA LYS A 57 -6.56 39.15 14.24
C LYS A 57 -6.48 38.41 12.89
N ALA A 58 -6.19 37.11 12.96
CA ALA A 58 -5.93 36.28 11.78
C ALA A 58 -7.21 35.89 11.04
N ILE A 59 -8.38 35.97 11.68
CA ILE A 59 -9.67 35.52 11.14
C ILE A 59 -10.35 36.67 10.40
N ARG A 60 -10.75 36.43 9.15
CA ARG A 60 -11.51 37.38 8.32
C ARG A 60 -12.75 36.72 7.74
N ILE A 61 -13.85 37.46 7.68
CA ILE A 61 -15.06 37.07 6.95
C ILE A 61 -15.04 37.83 5.63
N VAL A 62 -14.89 37.10 4.53
CA VAL A 62 -14.87 37.64 3.18
C VAL A 62 -16.19 37.37 2.50
N GLU A 63 -16.65 38.34 1.70
CA GLU A 63 -17.84 38.20 0.87
C GLU A 63 -17.39 37.74 -0.52
N THR A 64 -17.85 36.56 -0.92
CA THR A 64 -17.59 35.96 -2.23
C THR A 64 -18.90 35.92 -2.99
N SER A 65 -18.93 36.43 -4.22
CA SER A 65 -20.06 36.19 -5.11
C SER A 65 -20.02 34.72 -5.52
N SER A 66 -21.09 33.98 -5.21
CA SER A 66 -21.22 32.59 -5.64
C SER A 66 -21.43 32.48 -7.15
N GLY A 67 -21.90 33.57 -7.78
CA GLY A 67 -22.28 33.61 -9.20
C GLY A 67 -23.55 32.80 -9.51
N VAL A 68 -24.19 32.21 -8.50
CA VAL A 68 -25.32 31.30 -8.68
C VAL A 68 -26.64 32.07 -8.82
N LYS A 69 -27.50 31.63 -9.72
CA LYS A 69 -28.83 32.22 -9.89
C LYS A 69 -29.74 31.91 -8.68
N PRO A 70 -30.65 32.81 -8.28
CA PRO A 70 -31.61 32.52 -7.22
C PRO A 70 -32.68 31.51 -7.67
N GLY A 71 -33.28 30.84 -6.69
CA GLY A 71 -34.43 29.96 -6.89
C GLY A 71 -34.12 28.67 -7.65
N LYS A 72 -35.16 28.12 -8.28
CA LYS A 72 -35.12 26.80 -8.93
C LYS A 72 -34.07 26.69 -10.03
N GLU A 73 -33.82 27.75 -10.79
CA GLU A 73 -32.81 27.75 -11.85
C GLU A 73 -31.40 27.54 -11.31
N GLY A 74 -31.03 28.22 -10.22
CA GLY A 74 -29.72 28.01 -9.59
C GLY A 74 -29.56 26.63 -9.01
N LEU A 75 -30.62 26.11 -8.35
CA LEU A 75 -30.58 24.74 -7.84
C LEU A 75 -30.47 23.70 -8.98
N GLN A 76 -31.11 23.91 -10.12
CA GLN A 76 -30.94 23.07 -11.30
C GLN A 76 -29.52 23.11 -11.86
N GLU A 77 -28.88 24.28 -11.88
CA GLU A 77 -27.48 24.43 -12.27
C GLU A 77 -26.54 23.66 -11.33
N LEU A 78 -26.76 23.74 -10.02
CA LEU A 78 -25.99 23.00 -9.02
C LEU A 78 -26.16 21.48 -9.14
N LEU A 79 -27.40 21.02 -9.39
CA LEU A 79 -27.65 19.61 -9.69
C LEU A 79 -26.87 19.17 -10.94
N LYS A 80 -26.83 20.02 -11.99
CA LYS A 80 -26.06 19.75 -13.20
C LYS A 80 -24.56 19.65 -12.90
N LYS A 81 -23.99 20.54 -12.09
CA LYS A 81 -22.58 20.45 -11.65
C LYS A 81 -22.27 19.14 -10.91
N LEU A 82 -23.18 18.69 -10.04
CA LEU A 82 -23.04 17.42 -9.33
C LEU A 82 -23.08 16.21 -10.30
N GLU A 83 -24.01 16.23 -11.27
CA GLU A 83 -24.11 15.19 -12.30
C GLU A 83 -22.91 15.19 -13.26
N GLU A 84 -22.41 16.37 -13.65
CA GLU A 84 -21.19 16.52 -14.45
C GLU A 84 -19.96 15.99 -13.70
N ARG A 85 -19.84 16.27 -12.39
CA ARG A 85 -18.77 15.71 -11.56
C ARG A 85 -18.81 14.18 -11.56
N LYS A 86 -20.00 13.58 -11.47
CA LYS A 86 -20.17 12.12 -11.57
C LYS A 86 -19.75 11.58 -12.94
N GLN A 87 -20.15 12.23 -14.03
CA GLN A 87 -19.84 11.81 -15.39
C GLN A 87 -18.34 11.92 -15.73
N THR A 88 -17.71 13.01 -15.31
CA THR A 88 -16.30 13.30 -15.58
C THR A 88 -15.35 12.65 -14.59
N LEU A 89 -15.87 12.08 -13.49
CA LEU A 89 -15.04 11.41 -12.49
C LEU A 89 -14.26 10.26 -13.12
N LYS A 90 -12.93 10.38 -13.04
CA LYS A 90 -11.99 9.32 -13.35
C LYS A 90 -11.01 9.16 -12.21
N ILE A 91 -10.89 7.94 -11.71
CA ILE A 91 -9.86 7.58 -10.73
C ILE A 91 -8.58 7.22 -11.48
N PRO A 92 -7.43 7.85 -11.14
CA PRO A 92 -6.15 7.52 -11.77
C PRO A 92 -5.81 6.05 -11.62
N LYS A 93 -5.28 5.46 -12.68
CA LYS A 93 -4.81 4.08 -12.68
C LYS A 93 -3.50 3.94 -11.90
N ALA A 94 -3.19 2.70 -11.51
CA ALA A 94 -1.93 2.33 -10.90
C ALA A 94 -0.74 2.80 -11.75
N ASP A 95 0.25 3.38 -11.08
CA ASP A 95 1.49 3.82 -11.71
C ASP A 95 2.50 2.65 -11.72
N PRO A 96 2.83 2.09 -12.90
CA PRO A 96 3.75 0.96 -13.01
C PRO A 96 5.15 1.29 -12.51
N VAL A 97 5.57 2.56 -12.54
CA VAL A 97 6.88 2.98 -12.02
C VAL A 97 6.90 2.88 -10.49
N LYS A 98 5.81 3.29 -9.83
CA LYS A 98 5.69 3.20 -8.36
C LYS A 98 5.58 1.75 -7.89
N LEU A 99 4.85 0.93 -8.66
CA LEU A 99 4.61 -0.48 -8.35
C LEU A 99 5.70 -1.42 -8.87
N LYS A 100 6.74 -0.92 -9.56
CA LYS A 100 7.79 -1.76 -10.14
C LYS A 100 8.38 -2.70 -9.09
N PHE A 101 8.31 -3.99 -9.39
CA PHE A 101 8.98 -5.03 -8.62
C PHE A 101 10.48 -5.04 -8.95
N LYS A 102 11.33 -5.13 -7.91
CA LYS A 102 12.79 -5.24 -8.02
C LYS A 102 13.28 -6.19 -6.93
N ALA A 103 13.93 -7.29 -7.31
CA ALA A 103 14.37 -8.29 -6.34
C ALA A 103 15.36 -7.73 -5.30
N GLY A 104 16.18 -6.75 -5.71
CA GLY A 104 17.12 -6.04 -4.84
C GLY A 104 16.49 -5.30 -3.65
N ASP A 105 15.20 -4.95 -3.72
CA ASP A 105 14.49 -4.25 -2.64
C ASP A 105 14.09 -5.17 -1.46
N TYR A 106 14.35 -6.48 -1.59
CA TYR A 106 13.91 -7.51 -0.65
C TYR A 106 15.08 -8.39 -0.18
N GLU A 107 15.08 -8.67 1.12
CA GLU A 107 16.09 -9.51 1.75
C GLU A 107 15.63 -10.97 1.81
N ILE A 108 16.43 -11.84 1.20
CA ILE A 108 16.26 -13.29 1.25
C ILE A 108 17.40 -13.84 2.10
N PRO A 109 17.12 -14.45 3.26
CA PRO A 109 18.16 -15.00 4.11
C PRO A 109 18.84 -16.18 3.39
N VAL A 110 20.17 -16.22 3.46
CA VAL A 110 20.96 -17.34 2.94
C VAL A 110 20.83 -18.51 3.91
N PRO A 111 20.42 -19.70 3.44
CA PRO A 111 20.36 -20.89 4.28
C PRO A 111 21.71 -21.25 4.89
N PHE A 112 21.69 -21.67 6.15
CA PHE A 112 22.87 -22.12 6.89
C PHE A 112 22.80 -23.65 7.10
N CYS A 113 23.94 -24.34 6.95
CA CYS A 113 24.04 -25.78 7.17
C CYS A 113 24.94 -26.08 8.37
N ALA A 114 24.35 -26.61 9.44
CA ALA A 114 25.09 -27.00 10.65
C ALA A 114 26.01 -28.22 10.45
N LYS A 115 25.87 -28.96 9.34
CA LYS A 115 26.70 -30.14 9.02
C LYS A 115 27.95 -29.79 8.21
N GLN A 116 28.13 -28.53 7.83
CA GLN A 116 29.38 -28.09 7.21
C GLN A 116 30.54 -28.33 8.18
N TYR A 117 31.67 -28.83 7.67
CA TYR A 117 32.84 -29.25 8.47
C TYR A 117 32.58 -30.39 9.49
N SER A 118 31.46 -31.11 9.40
CA SER A 118 31.25 -32.28 10.25
C SER A 118 32.10 -33.47 9.77
N ASN A 119 33.03 -33.93 10.60
CA ASN A 119 33.94 -35.04 10.33
C ASN A 119 33.31 -36.44 10.54
N ASP A 120 32.04 -36.57 10.14
CA ASP A 120 31.23 -37.75 10.45
C ASP A 120 31.19 -38.79 9.31
N TYR A 121 31.76 -38.47 8.14
CA TYR A 121 31.60 -39.29 6.95
C TYR A 121 32.80 -40.21 6.71
N SER A 122 32.54 -41.48 6.39
CA SER A 122 33.58 -42.49 6.17
C SER A 122 34.12 -42.52 4.74
N SER A 123 33.52 -41.77 3.82
CA SER A 123 33.97 -41.63 2.43
C SER A 123 33.54 -40.30 1.81
N GLU A 124 34.24 -39.87 0.77
CA GLU A 124 33.88 -38.69 -0.03
C GLU A 124 32.44 -38.78 -0.56
N SER A 125 32.04 -39.96 -1.04
CA SER A 125 30.67 -40.18 -1.54
C SER A 125 29.60 -40.00 -0.46
N GLN A 126 29.89 -40.38 0.80
CA GLN A 126 28.98 -40.11 1.92
C GLN A 126 28.90 -38.62 2.22
N ALA A 127 30.04 -37.91 2.25
CA ALA A 127 30.06 -36.46 2.44
C ALA A 127 29.29 -35.73 1.32
N LYS A 128 29.49 -36.12 0.05
CA LYS A 128 28.76 -35.57 -1.11
C LYS A 128 27.27 -35.88 -1.08
N SER A 129 26.89 -37.09 -0.67
CA SER A 129 25.48 -37.44 -0.49
C SER A 129 24.83 -36.61 0.62
N ALA A 130 25.53 -36.37 1.73
CA ALA A 130 25.05 -35.54 2.83
C ALA A 130 24.91 -34.07 2.41
N ALA A 131 25.92 -33.50 1.76
CA ALA A 131 25.89 -32.14 1.22
C ALA A 131 24.71 -31.94 0.26
N ARG A 132 24.48 -32.90 -0.65
CA ARG A 132 23.35 -32.88 -1.57
C ARG A 132 22.00 -32.88 -0.84
N ALA A 133 21.85 -33.76 0.15
CA ALA A 133 20.60 -33.86 0.91
C ALA A 133 20.34 -32.58 1.71
N GLU A 134 21.37 -32.00 2.34
CA GLU A 134 21.23 -30.72 3.05
C GLU A 134 20.85 -29.59 2.09
N PHE A 135 21.51 -29.48 0.94
CA PHE A 135 21.23 -28.42 -0.02
C PHE A 135 19.83 -28.54 -0.62
N GLU A 136 19.43 -29.77 -0.95
CA GLU A 136 18.07 -30.04 -1.42
C GLU A 136 17.02 -29.61 -0.38
N ASN A 137 17.21 -29.99 0.89
CA ASN A 137 16.26 -29.70 1.96
C ASN A 137 16.20 -28.22 2.36
N LEU A 138 17.33 -27.52 2.30
CA LEU A 138 17.44 -26.13 2.79
C LEU A 138 17.25 -25.08 1.69
N CYS A 139 17.47 -25.43 0.42
CA CYS A 139 17.38 -24.51 -0.71
C CYS A 139 16.38 -24.96 -1.77
N TYR A 140 16.45 -26.23 -2.20
CA TYR A 140 15.93 -26.65 -3.50
C TYR A 140 14.50 -27.21 -3.49
N LEU A 141 14.06 -27.80 -2.37
CA LEU A 141 12.70 -28.32 -2.25
C LEU A 141 11.65 -27.20 -2.19
N PRO A 142 10.40 -27.46 -2.63
CA PRO A 142 9.32 -26.50 -2.49
C PRO A 142 9.09 -26.04 -1.05
N SER A 143 9.33 -26.91 -0.06
CA SER A 143 9.28 -26.56 1.36
C SER A 143 10.33 -25.53 1.78
N ALA A 144 11.45 -25.43 1.06
CA ALA A 144 12.52 -24.49 1.31
C ALA A 144 12.29 -23.14 0.61
N TYR A 145 12.13 -23.14 -0.72
CA TYR A 145 12.07 -21.90 -1.48
C TYR A 145 10.71 -21.20 -1.42
N ARG A 146 9.58 -21.92 -1.23
CA ARG A 146 8.25 -21.26 -1.20
C ARG A 146 8.12 -20.26 -0.04
N PRO A 147 8.55 -20.57 1.20
CA PRO A 147 8.59 -19.57 2.27
C PRO A 147 9.44 -18.33 1.93
N MET A 148 10.59 -18.52 1.27
CA MET A 148 11.45 -17.40 0.84
C MET A 148 10.71 -16.48 -0.14
N LEU A 149 10.07 -17.06 -1.16
CA LEU A 149 9.27 -16.30 -2.13
C LEU A 149 8.07 -15.63 -1.45
N LYS A 150 7.37 -16.33 -0.57
CA LYS A 150 6.21 -15.80 0.16
C LYS A 150 6.61 -14.58 0.97
N LYS A 151 7.75 -14.61 1.66
CA LYS A 151 8.29 -13.46 2.41
C LYS A 151 8.48 -12.24 1.50
N VAL A 152 9.14 -12.41 0.35
CA VAL A 152 9.36 -11.33 -0.63
C VAL A 152 8.04 -10.71 -1.09
N PHE A 153 7.05 -11.55 -1.38
CA PHE A 153 5.74 -11.08 -1.84
C PHE A 153 4.91 -10.41 -0.74
N VAL A 154 4.99 -10.87 0.51
CA VAL A 154 4.39 -10.20 1.67
C VAL A 154 5.01 -8.81 1.84
N GLU A 155 6.34 -8.70 1.78
CA GLU A 155 7.03 -7.41 1.87
C GLU A 155 6.65 -6.47 0.72
N TYR A 156 6.64 -6.95 -0.53
CA TYR A 156 6.20 -6.17 -1.69
C TYR A 156 4.76 -5.67 -1.51
N LYS A 157 3.85 -6.55 -1.10
CA LYS A 157 2.44 -6.20 -0.83
C LYS A 157 2.32 -5.10 0.22
N VAL A 158 3.05 -5.19 1.32
CA VAL A 158 3.01 -4.18 2.40
C VAL A 158 3.65 -2.86 1.93
N LYS A 159 4.82 -2.91 1.29
CA LYS A 159 5.58 -1.73 0.86
C LYS A 159 4.90 -0.97 -0.29
N LYS A 160 4.25 -1.66 -1.22
CA LYS A 160 3.77 -1.08 -2.49
C LYS A 160 2.25 -1.09 -2.66
N LEU A 161 1.56 -2.11 -2.13
CA LEU A 161 0.14 -2.33 -2.43
C LEU A 161 -0.81 -1.93 -1.29
N ARG A 162 -0.31 -1.77 -0.06
CA ARG A 162 -1.11 -1.41 1.13
C ARG A 162 -2.08 -0.24 0.91
N PRO A 163 -1.68 0.88 0.28
CA PRO A 163 -2.58 2.01 0.07
C PRO A 163 -3.84 1.71 -0.75
N TYR A 164 -3.88 0.59 -1.47
CA TYR A 164 -4.96 0.20 -2.38
C TYR A 164 -5.89 -0.88 -1.81
N TYR A 165 -5.71 -1.28 -0.55
CA TYR A 165 -6.61 -2.24 0.10
C TYR A 165 -6.88 -1.98 1.58
N THR A 166 -6.27 -0.95 2.15
CA THR A 166 -6.60 -0.47 3.50
C THR A 166 -7.19 0.93 3.46
N TYR A 167 -8.18 1.17 4.32
CA TYR A 167 -8.67 2.50 4.62
C TYR A 167 -8.12 2.92 5.98
N GLU A 168 -7.42 4.05 6.00
CA GLU A 168 -6.85 4.64 7.21
C GLU A 168 -7.15 6.14 7.15
N GLU A 169 -7.67 6.72 8.25
CA GLU A 169 -7.93 8.16 8.37
C GLU A 169 -6.62 8.93 8.62
N ALA A 170 -5.73 8.86 7.64
CA ALA A 170 -4.38 9.40 7.70
C ALA A 170 -4.01 10.11 6.39
N GLU A 171 -3.17 11.14 6.50
CA GLU A 171 -2.57 11.78 5.35
C GLU A 171 -1.76 10.76 4.53
N GLY A 172 -1.93 10.78 3.20
CA GLY A 172 -1.30 9.83 2.29
C GLY A 172 -2.15 8.59 1.97
N ASN A 173 -3.24 8.31 2.70
CA ASN A 173 -4.20 7.29 2.28
C ASN A 173 -5.07 7.79 1.12
N PHE A 174 -5.03 7.09 0.00
CA PHE A 174 -5.72 7.48 -1.23
C PHE A 174 -7.23 7.66 -1.02
N TYR A 175 -7.89 6.70 -0.37
CA TYR A 175 -9.35 6.72 -0.16
C TYR A 175 -9.78 7.84 0.77
N TYR A 176 -9.02 8.06 1.85
CA TYR A 176 -9.30 9.14 2.80
C TYR A 176 -9.20 10.52 2.14
N GLN A 177 -8.11 10.77 1.40
CA GLN A 177 -7.92 12.03 0.66
C GLN A 177 -9.02 12.25 -0.39
N PHE A 178 -9.44 11.19 -1.09
CA PHE A 178 -10.52 11.26 -2.05
C PHE A 178 -11.86 11.63 -1.40
N ASN A 179 -12.18 11.01 -0.26
CA ASN A 179 -13.40 11.30 0.49
C ASN A 179 -13.41 12.76 0.96
N GLN A 180 -12.32 13.25 1.55
CA GLN A 180 -12.20 14.65 1.95
C GLN A 180 -12.38 15.64 0.78
N SER A 181 -11.78 15.34 -0.37
CA SER A 181 -11.94 16.15 -1.59
C SER A 181 -13.40 16.21 -2.03
N THR A 182 -14.10 15.08 -1.98
CA THR A 182 -15.50 14.99 -2.37
C THR A 182 -16.41 15.69 -1.36
N GLU A 183 -16.17 15.54 -0.06
CA GLU A 183 -16.91 16.29 0.97
C GLU A 183 -16.78 17.80 0.79
N ARG A 184 -15.57 18.29 0.46
CA ARG A 184 -15.34 19.71 0.19
C ARG A 184 -16.19 20.20 -0.98
N PHE A 185 -16.23 19.44 -2.07
CA PHE A 185 -17.08 19.73 -3.23
C PHE A 185 -18.57 19.74 -2.86
N LEU A 186 -19.04 18.77 -2.09
CA LEU A 186 -20.43 18.74 -1.62
C LEU A 186 -20.75 19.93 -0.70
N ARG A 187 -19.84 20.33 0.19
CA ARG A 187 -20.01 21.52 1.05
C ARG A 187 -20.13 22.81 0.24
N GLU A 188 -19.37 22.93 -0.85
CA GLU A 188 -19.46 24.06 -1.77
C GLU A 188 -20.85 24.11 -2.44
N ILE A 189 -21.30 22.98 -3.01
CA ILE A 189 -22.64 22.86 -3.61
C ILE A 189 -23.72 23.20 -2.58
N TYR A 190 -23.60 22.67 -1.35
CA TYR A 190 -24.53 22.93 -0.26
C TYR A 190 -24.61 24.42 0.10
N GLY A 191 -23.46 25.10 0.22
CA GLY A 191 -23.40 26.53 0.49
C GLY A 191 -24.06 27.36 -0.61
N GLN A 192 -23.79 27.04 -1.87
CA GLN A 192 -24.41 27.70 -3.03
C GLN A 192 -25.93 27.41 -3.09
N ALA A 193 -26.37 26.20 -2.73
CA ALA A 193 -27.78 25.84 -2.73
C ALA A 193 -28.57 26.55 -1.63
N ARG A 194 -27.99 26.73 -0.44
CA ARG A 194 -28.55 27.55 0.63
C ARG A 194 -28.75 29.01 0.20
N GLU A 195 -27.81 29.56 -0.57
CA GLU A 195 -27.91 30.91 -1.13
C GLU A 195 -29.01 30.99 -2.20
N ALA A 196 -29.06 30.04 -3.13
CA ALA A 196 -30.04 30.00 -4.20
C ALA A 196 -31.48 29.79 -3.69
N GLY A 197 -31.70 28.79 -2.82
CA GLY A 197 -33.02 28.40 -2.35
C GLY A 197 -33.52 29.17 -1.12
N GLY A 198 -32.66 29.99 -0.50
CA GLY A 198 -33.02 30.83 0.65
C GLY A 198 -33.63 30.05 1.82
N ALA A 199 -34.58 30.67 2.53
CA ALA A 199 -35.20 30.09 3.73
C ALA A 199 -36.00 28.79 3.46
N ALA A 200 -36.43 28.57 2.21
CA ALA A 200 -37.20 27.41 1.80
C ALA A 200 -36.31 26.15 1.59
N PHE A 201 -34.99 26.33 1.42
CA PHE A 201 -34.08 25.21 1.24
C PHE A 201 -33.76 24.51 2.57
N LYS A 202 -34.12 23.23 2.68
CA LYS A 202 -34.07 22.44 3.93
C LYS A 202 -33.20 21.17 3.84
N LEU A 203 -32.31 21.07 2.85
CA LEU A 203 -31.35 19.98 2.80
C LEU A 203 -30.46 20.03 4.07
N PRO A 204 -30.26 18.91 4.80
CA PRO A 204 -29.47 18.92 6.02
C PRO A 204 -27.97 18.94 5.73
N GLU A 205 -27.16 19.54 6.63
CA GLU A 205 -25.68 19.60 6.48
C GLU A 205 -25.03 18.20 6.44
N SER A 206 -25.68 17.19 7.03
CA SER A 206 -25.22 15.78 6.94
C SER A 206 -25.17 15.25 5.51
N TRP A 207 -25.89 15.89 4.55
CA TRP A 207 -25.78 15.58 3.13
C TRP A 207 -24.35 15.76 2.59
N CYS A 208 -23.55 16.64 3.19
CA CYS A 208 -22.17 16.86 2.79
C CYS A 208 -21.22 15.72 3.16
N ARG A 209 -21.63 14.80 4.07
CA ARG A 209 -20.78 13.67 4.48
C ARG A 209 -20.60 12.69 3.32
N PHE A 210 -19.37 12.26 3.11
CA PHE A 210 -19.00 11.35 2.03
C PHE A 210 -17.98 10.33 2.52
N ASP A 211 -18.39 9.07 2.60
CA ASP A 211 -17.56 7.99 3.09
C ASP A 211 -17.73 6.76 2.20
N VAL A 212 -16.87 6.66 1.19
CA VAL A 212 -16.76 5.48 0.34
C VAL A 212 -15.41 4.83 0.63
N ARG A 213 -15.43 3.53 0.94
CA ARG A 213 -14.25 2.77 1.34
C ARG A 213 -14.08 1.53 0.43
N PRO A 214 -12.85 1.00 0.28
CA PRO A 214 -12.68 -0.35 -0.25
C PRO A 214 -13.45 -1.33 0.66
N GLY A 215 -14.25 -2.21 0.08
CA GLY A 215 -15.04 -3.15 0.86
C GLY A 215 -14.18 -4.35 1.26
N ASP A 216 -14.13 -4.68 2.55
CA ASP A 216 -13.41 -5.87 3.01
C ASP A 216 -13.95 -7.18 2.40
N GLY A 217 -15.22 -7.18 2.02
CA GLY A 217 -15.88 -8.26 1.32
C GLY A 217 -15.67 -8.28 -0.20
N ASP A 218 -15.22 -7.17 -0.80
CA ASP A 218 -15.10 -7.02 -2.25
C ASP A 218 -14.07 -7.98 -2.81
N PHE A 219 -14.42 -8.63 -3.91
CA PHE A 219 -13.51 -9.54 -4.61
C PHE A 219 -12.25 -8.81 -5.08
N GLU A 220 -12.41 -7.62 -5.66
CA GLU A 220 -11.30 -6.83 -6.20
C GLU A 220 -10.33 -6.38 -5.10
N THR A 221 -10.84 -5.97 -3.94
CA THR A 221 -9.99 -5.63 -2.77
C THR A 221 -9.28 -6.87 -2.23
N LYS A 222 -9.94 -8.03 -2.22
CA LYS A 222 -9.32 -9.31 -1.80
C LYS A 222 -8.17 -9.73 -2.71
N LEU A 223 -8.26 -9.48 -4.02
CA LEU A 223 -7.15 -9.77 -4.95
C LEU A 223 -5.88 -9.03 -4.56
N VAL A 224 -5.99 -7.76 -4.15
CA VAL A 224 -4.83 -6.98 -3.69
C VAL A 224 -4.36 -7.45 -2.30
N LYS A 225 -5.29 -7.74 -1.38
CA LYS A 225 -4.98 -8.24 -0.02
C LYS A 225 -4.25 -9.58 -0.03
N ASN A 226 -4.54 -10.44 -0.99
CA ASN A 226 -3.98 -11.78 -1.13
C ASN A 226 -2.95 -11.86 -2.27
N PHE A 227 -2.42 -10.72 -2.73
CA PHE A 227 -1.45 -10.69 -3.83
C PHE A 227 -0.23 -11.56 -3.56
N ASP A 228 0.11 -11.79 -2.29
CA ASP A 228 1.22 -12.64 -1.91
C ASP A 228 1.01 -14.14 -2.19
N ASP A 229 -0.21 -14.58 -2.48
CA ASP A 229 -0.47 -15.93 -3.01
C ASP A 229 0.05 -16.08 -4.45
N TYR A 230 0.25 -14.97 -5.17
CA TYR A 230 0.86 -14.98 -6.49
C TYR A 230 2.32 -15.46 -6.46
N SER A 231 2.98 -15.49 -5.29
CA SER A 231 4.34 -16.05 -5.13
C SER A 231 4.49 -17.44 -5.75
N THR A 232 3.46 -18.29 -5.66
CA THR A 232 3.48 -19.65 -6.25
C THR A 232 3.17 -19.70 -7.74
N GLY A 233 2.52 -18.67 -8.29
CA GLY A 233 2.13 -18.55 -9.71
C GLY A 233 2.95 -17.53 -10.49
N SER A 234 3.99 -16.96 -9.87
CA SER A 234 4.77 -15.82 -10.37
C SER A 234 5.69 -16.11 -11.56
N GLY A 235 5.83 -17.37 -11.96
CA GLY A 235 6.79 -17.80 -12.98
C GLY A 235 8.25 -17.87 -12.51
N ILE A 236 8.60 -17.33 -11.32
CA ILE A 236 9.99 -17.27 -10.82
C ILE A 236 10.68 -18.63 -10.84
N ILE A 237 10.03 -19.68 -10.32
CA ILE A 237 10.64 -21.01 -10.25
C ILE A 237 10.70 -21.69 -11.61
N ALA A 238 9.77 -21.36 -12.52
CA ALA A 238 9.82 -21.85 -13.88
C ALA A 238 11.01 -21.22 -14.64
N ASP A 239 11.19 -19.90 -14.53
CA ASP A 239 12.36 -19.18 -15.05
C ASP A 239 13.65 -19.74 -14.45
N PHE A 240 13.73 -19.83 -13.12
CA PHE A 240 14.88 -20.39 -12.40
C PHE A 240 15.28 -21.77 -12.96
N LYS A 241 14.33 -22.70 -13.05
CA LYS A 241 14.60 -24.06 -13.55
C LYS A 241 14.90 -24.12 -15.05
N SER A 242 14.43 -23.14 -15.83
CA SER A 242 14.66 -23.09 -17.28
C SER A 242 16.10 -22.70 -17.65
N ARG A 243 16.88 -22.15 -16.70
CA ARG A 243 18.28 -21.75 -16.89
C ARG A 243 19.25 -22.93 -17.05
N GLY A 244 18.74 -24.16 -16.97
CA GLY A 244 19.49 -25.37 -17.29
C GLY A 244 20.45 -25.80 -16.19
N GLU A 245 21.57 -26.39 -16.59
CA GLU A 245 22.49 -27.09 -15.66
C GLU A 245 23.02 -26.18 -14.55
N TYR A 246 23.26 -24.89 -14.83
CA TYR A 246 23.79 -23.89 -13.89
C TYR A 246 22.88 -23.53 -12.72
N THR A 247 21.63 -24.02 -12.72
CA THR A 247 20.69 -23.86 -11.60
C THR A 247 20.19 -25.21 -11.08
N SER A 248 20.82 -26.31 -11.50
CA SER A 248 20.50 -27.64 -11.03
C SER A 248 21.02 -27.86 -9.61
N LEU A 249 20.33 -28.68 -8.82
CA LEU A 249 20.81 -29.13 -7.50
C LEU A 249 22.27 -29.64 -7.56
N ARG A 250 22.58 -30.38 -8.62
CA ARG A 250 23.92 -30.93 -8.84
C ARG A 250 24.96 -29.82 -8.98
N TRP A 251 24.67 -28.78 -9.75
CA TRP A 251 25.62 -27.70 -10.00
C TRP A 251 26.07 -27.03 -8.71
N TYR A 252 25.14 -26.69 -7.82
CA TYR A 252 25.49 -26.09 -6.52
C TYR A 252 26.33 -27.02 -5.64
N VAL A 253 26.03 -28.32 -5.64
CA VAL A 253 26.79 -29.32 -4.86
C VAL A 253 28.18 -29.54 -5.46
N ASP A 254 28.32 -29.48 -6.79
CA ASP A 254 29.61 -29.62 -7.48
C ASP A 254 30.53 -28.39 -7.27
N GLN A 255 30.00 -27.26 -6.74
CA GLN A 255 30.80 -26.10 -6.31
C GLN A 255 31.30 -26.20 -4.86
N MET A 256 30.91 -27.23 -4.11
CA MET A 256 31.35 -27.43 -2.72
C MET A 256 32.68 -28.19 -2.67
N ASP A 257 33.43 -27.97 -1.59
CA ASP A 257 34.69 -28.66 -1.34
C ASP A 257 34.45 -29.93 -0.52
N PHE A 258 35.20 -30.98 -0.83
CA PHE A 258 35.14 -32.28 -0.15
C PHE A 258 36.54 -32.70 0.27
N ASP A 259 36.80 -32.61 1.56
CA ASP A 259 38.11 -32.86 2.16
C ASP A 259 38.01 -33.94 3.24
N TYR A 260 39.15 -34.37 3.76
CA TYR A 260 39.22 -35.32 4.86
C TYR A 260 40.34 -35.00 5.84
N ASP A 261 40.10 -35.36 7.09
CA ASP A 261 41.12 -35.43 8.13
C ASP A 261 41.56 -36.89 8.33
N GLU A 262 42.87 -37.13 8.49
CA GLU A 262 43.38 -38.43 8.90
C GLU A 262 43.26 -38.57 10.43
N VAL A 263 42.48 -39.55 10.88
CA VAL A 263 42.22 -39.78 12.29
C VAL A 263 42.70 -41.15 12.71
N TYR A 264 43.43 -41.21 13.82
CA TYR A 264 43.96 -42.45 14.37
C TYR A 264 42.82 -43.46 14.64
N ALA A 265 43.02 -44.69 14.18
CA ALA A 265 42.04 -45.78 14.18
C ALA A 265 42.54 -47.02 14.93
N GLY A 266 43.51 -46.87 15.83
CA GLY A 266 44.08 -47.96 16.63
C GLY A 266 45.35 -48.56 16.02
N GLU A 267 45.80 -49.67 16.58
CA GLU A 267 46.94 -50.45 16.06
C GLU A 267 46.45 -51.75 15.42
N GLY A 268 47.07 -52.13 14.31
CA GLY A 268 46.81 -53.41 13.66
C GLY A 268 47.39 -54.60 14.43
N MET A 269 47.05 -55.81 13.98
CA MET A 269 47.47 -57.09 14.57
C MET A 269 49.00 -57.29 14.70
N PHE A 270 49.81 -56.43 14.06
CA PHE A 270 51.27 -56.42 14.12
C PHE A 270 51.86 -55.12 14.71
N GLY A 271 51.09 -54.39 15.51
CA GLY A 271 51.56 -53.17 16.21
C GLY A 271 51.75 -51.95 15.31
N ARG A 272 51.25 -51.96 14.06
CA ARG A 272 51.31 -50.80 13.16
C ARG A 272 50.13 -49.88 13.40
N THR A 273 50.40 -48.60 13.64
CA THR A 273 49.42 -47.51 13.72
C THR A 273 48.53 -47.52 12.46
N LYS A 274 47.22 -47.48 12.65
CA LYS A 274 46.23 -47.34 11.58
C LYS A 274 45.60 -45.95 11.66
N TYR A 275 45.35 -45.37 10.49
CA TYR A 275 44.58 -44.15 10.34
C TYR A 275 43.38 -44.43 9.45
N LYS A 276 42.32 -43.64 9.61
CA LYS A 276 41.16 -43.62 8.71
C LYS A 276 40.91 -42.18 8.27
N ASN A 277 40.38 -42.02 7.07
CA ASN A 277 39.97 -40.72 6.57
C ASN A 277 38.56 -40.42 7.10
N GLN A 278 38.39 -39.30 7.79
CA GLN A 278 37.10 -38.72 8.12
C GLN A 278 36.81 -37.58 7.17
N TRP A 279 35.88 -37.81 6.25
CA TRP A 279 35.50 -36.86 5.24
C TRP A 279 34.51 -35.84 5.79
N HIS A 280 34.56 -34.63 5.24
CA HIS A 280 33.61 -33.55 5.48
C HIS A 280 33.37 -32.77 4.17
N PHE A 281 32.40 -31.85 4.19
CA PHE A 281 32.18 -30.91 3.10
C PHE A 281 32.23 -29.47 3.61
N SER A 282 32.67 -28.56 2.75
CA SER A 282 32.68 -27.12 2.99
C SER A 282 32.17 -26.32 1.80
N GLY A 283 31.98 -25.01 1.95
CA GLY A 283 31.46 -24.15 0.88
C GLY A 283 29.93 -24.14 0.71
N PHE A 284 29.18 -24.74 1.64
CA PHE A 284 27.71 -24.75 1.58
C PHE A 284 27.11 -23.34 1.55
N GLU A 285 27.56 -22.47 2.47
CA GLU A 285 27.04 -21.09 2.54
C GLU A 285 27.30 -20.30 1.25
N ALA A 286 28.45 -20.52 0.61
CA ALA A 286 28.78 -19.90 -0.67
C ALA A 286 27.82 -20.38 -1.78
N ALA A 287 27.61 -21.69 -1.89
CA ALA A 287 26.65 -22.27 -2.83
C ALA A 287 25.20 -21.81 -2.55
N ALA A 288 24.82 -21.69 -1.28
CA ALA A 288 23.49 -21.23 -0.87
C ALA A 288 23.29 -19.74 -1.20
N LYS A 289 24.34 -18.92 -1.05
CA LYS A 289 24.34 -17.52 -1.48
C LYS A 289 24.20 -17.41 -3.00
N GLU A 290 24.89 -18.25 -3.76
CA GLU A 290 24.75 -18.30 -5.22
C GLU A 290 23.32 -18.65 -5.63
N PHE A 291 22.72 -19.67 -5.01
CA PHE A 291 21.31 -20.03 -5.22
C PHE A 291 20.37 -18.85 -4.96
N VAL A 292 20.57 -18.09 -3.87
CA VAL A 292 19.77 -16.89 -3.59
C VAL A 292 19.97 -15.82 -4.65
N ASN A 293 21.18 -15.62 -5.16
CA ASN A 293 21.47 -14.68 -6.25
C ASN A 293 20.78 -15.10 -7.55
N ASP A 294 20.79 -16.39 -7.89
CA ASP A 294 20.10 -16.92 -9.06
C ASP A 294 18.59 -16.80 -8.95
N LEU A 295 18.06 -17.04 -7.74
CA LEU A 295 16.65 -16.85 -7.44
C LEU A 295 16.25 -15.37 -7.62
N LYS A 296 17.05 -14.43 -7.11
CA LYS A 296 16.85 -12.98 -7.34
C LYS A 296 16.96 -12.62 -8.82
N SER A 297 17.92 -13.17 -9.53
CA SER A 297 18.05 -12.98 -10.98
C SER A 297 16.81 -13.49 -11.73
N SER A 298 16.17 -14.55 -11.24
CA SER A 298 14.92 -15.10 -11.79
C SER A 298 13.72 -14.21 -11.46
N MET A 299 13.69 -13.62 -10.26
CA MET A 299 12.70 -12.63 -9.88
C MET A 299 12.77 -11.37 -10.75
N ASP A 300 13.99 -10.88 -11.04
CA ASP A 300 14.18 -9.71 -11.90
C ASP A 300 13.79 -10.01 -13.37
N SER A 301 14.06 -11.23 -13.85
CA SER A 301 13.63 -11.71 -15.19
C SER A 301 12.11 -11.59 -15.38
N VAL A 302 11.33 -12.04 -14.39
CA VAL A 302 9.84 -11.99 -14.44
C VAL A 302 9.26 -10.73 -13.79
N SER A 303 10.08 -9.71 -13.52
CA SER A 303 9.67 -8.53 -12.75
C SER A 303 8.56 -7.72 -13.43
N ASP A 304 8.55 -7.68 -14.76
CA ASP A 304 7.49 -7.01 -15.52
C ASP A 304 6.16 -7.74 -15.37
N ASP A 305 6.13 -9.08 -15.39
CA ASP A 305 4.90 -9.85 -15.19
C ASP A 305 4.34 -9.65 -13.78
N ILE A 306 5.21 -9.64 -12.77
CA ILE A 306 4.82 -9.34 -11.39
C ILE A 306 4.24 -7.92 -11.29
N THR A 307 4.90 -6.94 -11.91
CA THR A 307 4.48 -5.53 -11.90
C THR A 307 3.15 -5.35 -12.64
N ASN A 308 2.99 -5.99 -13.81
CA ASN A 308 1.78 -5.94 -14.61
C ASN A 308 0.60 -6.57 -13.88
N ASN A 309 0.81 -7.72 -13.22
CA ASN A 309 -0.23 -8.33 -12.40
C ASN A 309 -0.62 -7.45 -11.21
N ALA A 310 0.36 -6.85 -10.52
CA ALA A 310 0.11 -5.90 -9.43
C ALA A 310 -0.71 -4.69 -9.90
N CYS A 311 -0.33 -4.08 -11.02
CA CYS A 311 -1.10 -3.02 -11.66
C CYS A 311 -2.51 -3.48 -12.02
N GLY A 312 -2.66 -4.69 -12.57
CA GLY A 312 -3.93 -5.29 -12.92
C GLY A 312 -4.88 -5.38 -11.73
N VAL A 313 -4.46 -6.02 -10.63
CA VAL A 313 -5.30 -6.19 -9.44
C VAL A 313 -5.63 -4.85 -8.77
N VAL A 314 -4.67 -3.92 -8.72
CA VAL A 314 -4.92 -2.57 -8.17
C VAL A 314 -5.92 -1.81 -9.05
N ASN A 315 -5.79 -1.89 -10.37
CA ASN A 315 -6.70 -1.24 -11.30
C ASN A 315 -8.12 -1.79 -11.19
N CYS A 316 -8.29 -3.10 -10.99
CA CYS A 316 -9.59 -3.70 -10.70
C CYS A 316 -10.20 -3.12 -9.41
N ALA A 317 -9.41 -3.01 -8.33
CA ALA A 317 -9.89 -2.44 -7.07
C ALA A 317 -10.26 -0.95 -7.21
N LEU A 318 -9.48 -0.17 -7.96
CA LEU A 318 -9.75 1.23 -8.24
C LEU A 318 -10.97 1.45 -9.14
N ASP A 319 -11.21 0.57 -10.11
CA ASP A 319 -12.43 0.61 -10.94
C ASP A 319 -13.69 0.31 -10.11
N ASN A 320 -13.61 -0.69 -9.23
CA ASN A 320 -14.71 -0.99 -8.32
C ASN A 320 -14.97 0.19 -7.37
N PHE A 321 -13.93 0.82 -6.85
CA PHE A 321 -14.06 2.03 -6.05
C PHE A 321 -14.65 3.21 -6.85
N GLU A 322 -14.22 3.43 -8.09
CA GLU A 322 -14.79 4.47 -8.97
C GLU A 322 -16.30 4.27 -9.16
N ARG A 323 -16.75 3.03 -9.37
CA ARG A 323 -18.17 2.68 -9.46
C ARG A 323 -18.90 3.04 -8.16
N LYS A 324 -18.39 2.62 -7.00
CA LYS A 324 -18.99 2.95 -5.69
C LYS A 324 -19.09 4.45 -5.44
N VAL A 325 -18.08 5.21 -5.83
CA VAL A 325 -18.11 6.68 -5.75
C VAL A 325 -19.19 7.25 -6.66
N LYS A 326 -19.29 6.78 -7.91
CA LYS A 326 -20.33 7.22 -8.86
C LYS A 326 -21.73 6.91 -8.34
N ASP A 327 -21.93 5.75 -7.74
CA ASP A 327 -23.21 5.37 -7.11
C ASP A 327 -23.54 6.27 -5.92
N ALA A 328 -22.57 6.54 -5.05
CA ALA A 328 -22.74 7.46 -3.93
C ALA A 328 -23.06 8.90 -4.41
N LEU A 329 -22.39 9.40 -5.45
CA LEU A 329 -22.70 10.70 -6.05
C LEU A 329 -24.10 10.73 -6.68
N ALA A 330 -24.54 9.63 -7.31
CA ALA A 330 -25.90 9.50 -7.85
C ALA A 330 -26.95 9.57 -6.74
N GLN A 331 -26.69 8.93 -5.58
CA GLN A 331 -27.56 9.04 -4.41
C GLN A 331 -27.62 10.48 -3.90
N LYS A 332 -26.47 11.17 -3.79
CA LYS A 332 -26.43 12.60 -3.41
C LYS A 332 -27.25 13.47 -4.36
N ALA A 333 -27.15 13.22 -5.68
CA ALA A 333 -27.92 13.95 -6.69
C ALA A 333 -29.43 13.68 -6.59
N ALA A 334 -29.83 12.43 -6.36
CA ALA A 334 -31.23 12.05 -6.17
C ALA A 334 -31.82 12.68 -4.89
N GLU A 335 -31.05 12.75 -3.81
CA GLU A 335 -31.43 13.45 -2.59
C GLU A 335 -31.58 14.95 -2.82
N PHE A 336 -30.60 15.58 -3.49
CA PHE A 336 -30.62 17.00 -3.82
C PHE A 336 -31.83 17.37 -4.70
N LYS A 337 -32.17 16.52 -5.67
CA LYS A 337 -33.30 16.71 -6.59
C LYS A 337 -34.66 16.86 -5.88
N LYS A 338 -34.82 16.33 -4.66
CA LYS A 338 -36.04 16.47 -3.85
C LYS A 338 -36.29 17.91 -3.37
N TYR A 339 -35.31 18.80 -3.53
CA TYR A 339 -35.36 20.19 -3.11
C TYR A 339 -35.40 21.18 -4.29
N LEU A 340 -35.69 20.70 -5.51
CA LEU A 340 -36.03 21.48 -6.71
C LEU A 340 -37.54 21.68 -6.85
#